data_AF-K0R8U8-F1
#
_entry.id   AF-K0R8U8-F1
#
_cell.length_a   1.000
_cell.length_b   1.000
_cell.length_c   1.000
_cell.angle_alpha   90.00
_cell.angle_beta   90.00
_cell.angle_gamma   90.00
#
_symmetry.space_group_name_H-M   'P 1'
#
loop_
_entity.id
_entity.type
_entity.pdbx_description
1 polymer ?
#
loop_
_entity_poly.entity_id
_entity_poly.type
_entity_poly.pdbx_seq_one_letter_code
_entity_poly.pdbx_strand_id
1 'polypeptide(L)'
;MSSCEDVCANCGKKDGTGVKLKKCTSCHLVKYCSVNCQKAHRKQHKKACKKRAAELEDEELYGHAAELGSADALFSLGYSYKHGEGVQADKEKSAEFHKRAAMQGYVDSRCNLGMYEADRGNLDRAVRHWMISAKMGHWNSIGVIRDSFMRGFATKEQYAEALRGYQDSIEEMKSHDRDEAKRMGL
;
A
#
# COMPACT_ATOMS: atom_id res chain seq x y z
N MET A 1 7.05 8.74 16.34
CA MET A 1 7.72 9.92 15.76
C MET A 1 9.21 9.82 16.09
N SER A 2 10.02 9.27 15.17
CA SER A 2 11.48 9.34 15.29
C SER A 2 11.94 10.34 14.24
N SER A 3 12.19 11.58 14.64
CA SER A 3 12.83 12.54 13.75
C SER A 3 14.19 11.96 13.38
N CYS A 4 14.48 11.76 12.09
CA CYS A 4 15.85 11.53 11.65
C CYS A 4 16.69 12.71 12.13
N GLU A 5 17.40 12.53 13.23
CA GLU A 5 18.34 13.52 13.71
C GLU A 5 19.35 13.79 12.59
N ASP A 6 19.63 15.07 12.32
CA ASP A 6 20.65 15.51 11.38
C ASP A 6 22.05 15.26 11.96
N VAL A 7 22.38 13.98 12.19
CA VAL A 7 23.61 13.52 12.79
C VAL A 7 24.35 12.54 11.88
N CYS A 8 25.68 12.52 12.01
CA CYS A 8 26.48 11.49 11.39
C CYS A 8 26.22 10.14 12.05
N ALA A 9 25.84 9.14 11.25
CA ALA A 9 25.52 7.78 11.71
C ALA A 9 26.69 7.02 12.38
N ASN A 10 27.93 7.51 12.25
CA ASN A 10 29.10 6.90 12.89
C ASN A 10 29.56 7.63 14.16
N CYS A 11 29.66 8.97 14.11
CA CYS A 11 30.30 9.76 15.17
C CYS A 11 29.34 10.72 15.89
N GLY A 12 28.07 10.76 15.52
CA GLY A 12 27.05 11.58 16.18
C GLY A 12 27.13 13.09 15.93
N LYS A 13 28.07 13.57 15.10
CA LYS A 13 28.19 15.02 14.78
C LYS A 13 26.92 15.55 14.11
N LYS A 14 26.37 16.65 14.64
CA LYS A 14 25.19 17.36 14.11
C LYS A 14 25.54 18.23 12.90
N ASP A 15 24.61 18.37 11.97
CA ASP A 15 24.69 19.37 10.90
C ASP A 15 24.64 20.77 11.54
N GLY A 16 25.59 21.64 11.21
CA GLY A 16 25.69 22.99 11.79
C GLY A 16 26.93 23.27 12.65
N THR A 17 27.73 22.26 13.06
CA THR A 17 29.06 22.49 13.67
C THR A 17 30.15 22.72 12.61
N GLY A 18 29.84 23.47 11.54
CA GLY A 18 30.73 23.64 10.37
C GLY A 18 30.94 22.37 9.53
N VAL A 19 30.14 21.33 9.75
CA VAL A 19 30.29 20.02 9.12
C VAL A 19 29.03 19.71 8.31
N LYS A 20 29.16 19.67 6.98
CA LYS A 20 28.06 19.30 6.07
C LYS A 20 27.92 17.79 6.00
N LEU A 21 26.74 17.29 6.35
CA LEU A 21 26.44 15.86 6.26
C LEU A 21 26.05 15.46 4.83
N LYS A 22 26.57 14.32 4.36
CA LYS A 22 26.21 13.72 3.06
C LYS A 22 25.44 12.43 3.27
N LYS A 23 24.35 12.24 2.53
CA LYS A 23 23.59 10.99 2.53
C LYS A 23 24.41 9.86 1.90
N CYS A 24 24.18 8.63 2.35
CA CYS A 24 24.65 7.44 1.65
C CYS A 24 24.07 7.43 0.23
N THR A 25 24.92 7.19 -0.77
CA THR A 25 24.52 7.20 -2.18
C THR A 25 23.68 5.99 -2.57
N SER A 26 23.77 4.87 -1.84
CA SER A 26 23.01 3.66 -2.16
C SER A 26 21.63 3.62 -1.51
N CYS A 27 21.50 4.10 -0.27
CA CYS A 27 20.24 3.95 0.47
C CYS A 27 19.54 5.28 0.81
N HIS A 28 20.25 6.41 0.72
CA HIS A 28 19.78 7.75 1.07
C HIS A 28 19.24 7.98 2.51
N LEU A 29 19.19 6.95 3.36
CA LEU A 29 18.65 7.02 4.73
C LEU A 29 19.66 7.56 5.76
N VAL A 30 20.92 7.14 5.68
CA VAL A 30 21.94 7.50 6.67
C VAL A 30 22.84 8.61 6.15
N LYS A 31 23.28 9.48 7.06
CA LYS A 31 24.12 10.64 6.76
C LYS A 31 25.51 10.49 7.39
N TYR A 32 26.53 11.04 6.72
CA TYR A 32 27.92 10.98 7.16
C TYR A 32 28.62 12.33 7.02
N CYS A 33 29.45 12.69 7.99
CA CYS A 33 30.29 13.89 7.93
C CYS A 33 31.56 13.71 7.08
N SER A 34 31.97 12.46 6.84
CA SER A 34 33.19 12.15 6.09
C SER A 34 33.16 10.73 5.51
N VAL A 35 34.00 10.49 4.51
CA VAL A 35 34.20 9.16 3.91
C VAL A 35 34.72 8.15 4.96
N ASN A 36 35.51 8.60 5.93
CA ASN A 36 36.01 7.74 7.01
C ASN A 36 34.87 7.25 7.92
N CYS A 37 33.94 8.13 8.28
CA CYS A 37 32.75 7.75 9.05
C CYS A 37 31.87 6.77 8.27
N GLN A 38 31.70 6.98 6.97
CA GLN A 38 30.97 6.03 6.11
C GLN A 38 31.65 4.66 6.05
N LYS A 39 32.98 4.61 5.92
CA LYS A 39 33.76 3.36 5.91
C LYS A 39 33.66 2.61 7.24
N ALA A 40 33.76 3.32 8.36
CA ALA A 40 33.67 2.75 9.71
C ALA A 40 32.29 2.13 9.97
N HIS A 41 31.21 2.84 9.62
CA HIS A 41 29.84 2.37 9.82
C HIS A 41 29.38 1.32 8.79
N ARG A 42 30.12 1.13 7.68
CA ARG A 42 29.74 0.26 6.56
C ARG A 42 29.30 -1.13 7.01
N LYS A 43 30.01 -1.77 7.94
CA LYS A 43 29.71 -3.14 8.40
C LYS A 43 28.37 -3.24 9.11
N GLN A 44 28.04 -2.25 9.94
CA GLN A 44 26.79 -2.20 10.71
C GLN A 44 25.59 -1.91 9.80
N HIS A 45 25.79 -1.05 8.80
CA HIS A 45 24.74 -0.61 7.89
C HIS A 45 24.53 -1.48 6.64
N LYS A 46 25.50 -2.34 6.26
CA LYS A 46 25.52 -3.04 4.95
C LYS A 46 24.21 -3.74 4.59
N LYS A 47 23.63 -4.51 5.54
CA LYS A 47 22.41 -5.30 5.28
C LYS A 47 21.21 -4.39 5.03
N ALA A 48 20.98 -3.42 5.91
CA ALA A 48 19.92 -2.42 5.77
C ALA A 48 20.10 -1.58 4.50
N CYS A 49 21.34 -1.20 4.18
CA CYS A 49 21.69 -0.45 2.96
C CYS A 49 21.29 -1.18 1.69
N LYS A 50 21.61 -2.49 1.61
CA LYS A 50 21.33 -3.30 0.43
C LYS A 50 19.82 -3.48 0.25
N LYS A 51 19.10 -3.74 1.33
CA LYS A 51 17.64 -3.83 1.32
C LYS A 51 17.04 -2.52 0.79
N ARG A 52 17.49 -1.39 1.34
CA ARG A 52 16.98 -0.07 0.94
C ARG A 52 17.33 0.31 -0.50
N ALA A 53 18.50 -0.09 -0.99
CA ALA A 53 18.86 0.15 -2.39
C ALA A 53 17.92 -0.62 -3.34
N ALA A 54 17.63 -1.89 -3.05
CA ALA A 54 16.66 -2.67 -3.83
C ALA A 54 15.26 -2.06 -3.76
N GLU A 55 14.82 -1.63 -2.57
CA GLU A 55 13.54 -0.95 -2.39
C GLU A 55 13.43 0.34 -3.23
N LEU A 56 14.51 1.12 -3.37
CA LEU A 56 14.54 2.33 -4.22
C LEU A 56 14.46 1.98 -5.72
N GLU A 57 15.10 0.89 -6.14
CA GLU A 57 15.00 0.39 -7.51
C GLU A 57 13.57 -0.08 -7.81
N ASP A 58 12.93 -0.79 -6.88
CA ASP A 58 11.53 -1.21 -6.99
C ASP A 58 10.59 0.00 -7.10
N GLU A 59 10.78 1.04 -6.28
CA GLU A 59 10.02 2.30 -6.36
C GLU A 59 10.12 2.95 -7.75
N GLU A 60 11.31 2.99 -8.34
CA GLU A 60 11.54 3.59 -9.65
C GLU A 60 10.85 2.76 -10.75
N LEU A 61 10.97 1.44 -10.71
CA LEU A 61 10.32 0.53 -11.65
C LEU A 61 8.79 0.62 -11.57
N TYR A 62 8.22 0.60 -10.36
CA TYR A 62 6.79 0.76 -10.18
C TYR A 62 6.33 2.17 -10.56
N GLY A 63 7.14 3.20 -10.29
CA GLY A 63 6.88 4.57 -10.73
C GLY A 63 6.71 4.66 -12.24
N HIS A 64 7.67 4.09 -12.98
CA HIS A 64 7.62 4.06 -14.44
C HIS A 64 6.42 3.23 -14.97
N ALA A 65 6.20 2.04 -14.41
CA ALA A 65 5.04 1.22 -14.79
C ALA A 65 3.70 1.91 -14.49
N ALA A 66 3.61 2.68 -13.40
CA ALA A 66 2.44 3.46 -13.05
C ALA A 66 2.21 4.66 -13.99
N GLU A 67 3.27 5.28 -14.50
CA GLU A 67 3.21 6.29 -15.58
C GLU A 67 2.70 5.68 -16.89
N LEU A 68 3.10 4.43 -17.17
CA LEU A 68 2.58 3.64 -18.29
C LEU A 68 1.16 3.07 -18.04
N GLY A 69 0.56 3.38 -16.89
CA GLY A 69 -0.83 3.04 -16.60
C GLY A 69 -1.06 1.67 -15.96
N SER A 70 -0.04 1.00 -15.42
CA SER A 70 -0.20 -0.28 -14.72
C SER A 70 -0.96 -0.15 -13.39
N ALA A 71 -2.11 -0.81 -13.29
CA ALA A 71 -2.91 -0.89 -12.05
C ALA A 71 -2.15 -1.60 -10.91
N ASP A 72 -1.43 -2.67 -11.23
CA ASP A 72 -0.61 -3.41 -10.27
C ASP A 72 0.50 -2.53 -9.69
N ALA A 73 1.20 -1.78 -10.55
CA ALA A 73 2.25 -0.87 -10.10
C ALA A 73 1.68 0.24 -9.19
N LEU A 74 0.51 0.78 -9.54
CA LEU A 74 -0.20 1.74 -8.68
C LEU A 74 -0.59 1.13 -7.33
N PHE A 75 -1.07 -0.12 -7.30
CA PHE A 75 -1.36 -0.82 -6.05
C PHE A 75 -0.11 -1.02 -5.20
N SER A 76 0.99 -1.49 -5.81
CA SER A 76 2.27 -1.70 -5.13
C SER A 76 2.81 -0.41 -4.52
N LEU A 77 2.81 0.70 -5.26
CA LEU A 77 3.19 2.01 -4.71
C LEU A 77 2.29 2.42 -3.54
N GLY A 78 0.97 2.25 -3.68
CA GLY A 78 0.02 2.52 -2.60
C GLY A 78 0.32 1.72 -1.34
N TYR A 79 0.65 0.44 -1.50
CA TYR A 79 1.02 -0.46 -0.40
C TYR A 79 2.35 -0.04 0.25
N SER A 80 3.38 0.27 -0.54
CA SER A 80 4.68 0.75 -0.05
C SER A 80 4.52 2.01 0.81
N TYR A 81 3.76 3.00 0.34
CA TYR A 81 3.50 4.23 1.11
C TYR A 81 2.64 3.99 2.36
N LYS A 82 1.73 3.02 2.35
CA LYS A 82 0.92 2.66 3.52
C LYS A 82 1.77 2.09 4.65
N HIS A 83 2.68 1.18 4.31
CA HIS A 83 3.47 0.41 5.28
C HIS A 83 4.87 1.00 5.53
N GLY A 84 5.30 1.99 4.75
CA GLY A 84 6.66 2.49 4.77
C GLY A 84 7.68 1.45 4.29
N GLU A 85 7.24 0.54 3.42
CA GLU A 85 8.12 -0.46 2.80
C GLU A 85 8.88 0.20 1.68
N GLY A 86 10.18 0.37 1.87
CA GLY A 86 10.95 1.06 0.87
C GLY A 86 10.67 2.55 0.76
N VAL A 87 9.68 3.16 1.41
CA VAL A 87 9.46 4.61 1.41
C VAL A 87 9.20 5.13 2.81
N GLN A 88 9.34 6.44 3.02
CA GLN A 88 8.74 7.02 4.22
C GLN A 88 7.22 6.84 4.12
N ALA A 89 6.62 6.25 5.16
CA ALA A 89 5.18 6.06 5.20
C ALA A 89 4.45 7.39 5.03
N ASP A 90 3.48 7.41 4.13
CA ASP A 90 2.68 8.58 3.76
C ASP A 90 1.28 8.07 3.39
N LYS A 91 0.34 8.25 4.32
CA LYS A 91 -1.02 7.70 4.16
C LYS A 91 -1.79 8.43 3.06
N GLU A 92 -1.56 9.72 2.89
CA GLU A 92 -2.18 10.55 1.88
C GLU A 92 -1.72 10.14 0.48
N LYS A 93 -0.41 9.95 0.29
CA LYS A 93 0.14 9.48 -0.98
C LYS A 93 -0.25 8.04 -1.29
N SER A 94 -0.32 7.18 -0.27
CA SER A 94 -0.88 5.83 -0.39
C SER A 94 -2.32 5.86 -0.91
N ALA A 95 -3.17 6.72 -0.34
CA ALA A 95 -4.55 6.86 -0.76
C ALA A 95 -4.69 7.39 -2.19
N GLU A 96 -3.80 8.27 -2.65
CA GLU A 96 -3.77 8.73 -4.04
C GLU A 96 -3.49 7.59 -5.02
N PHE A 97 -2.47 6.78 -4.75
CA PHE A 97 -2.14 5.62 -5.58
C PHE A 97 -3.26 4.58 -5.58
N HIS A 98 -3.83 4.25 -4.41
CA HIS A 98 -4.98 3.35 -4.33
C HIS A 98 -6.21 3.91 -5.04
N LYS A 99 -6.44 5.24 -5.03
CA LYS A 99 -7.51 5.87 -5.79
C LYS A 99 -7.34 5.62 -7.28
N ARG A 100 -6.13 5.84 -7.81
CA ARG A 100 -5.81 5.62 -9.24
C ARG A 100 -5.97 4.14 -9.62
N ALA A 101 -5.40 3.22 -8.84
CA ALA A 101 -5.55 1.78 -9.08
C ALA A 101 -7.01 1.32 -9.01
N ALA A 102 -7.78 1.81 -8.02
CA ALA A 102 -9.18 1.47 -7.89
C ALA A 102 -10.03 1.98 -9.06
N MET A 103 -9.69 3.15 -9.63
CA MET A 103 -10.33 3.67 -10.86
C MET A 103 -10.07 2.78 -12.08
N GLN A 104 -8.98 2.01 -12.07
CA GLN A 104 -8.67 1.00 -13.11
C GLN A 104 -9.24 -0.39 -12.79
N GLY A 105 -10.07 -0.52 -11.75
CA GLY A 105 -10.71 -1.78 -11.39
C GLY A 105 -9.92 -2.65 -10.41
N TYR A 106 -8.83 -2.15 -9.82
CA TYR A 106 -8.09 -2.92 -8.81
C TYR A 106 -8.88 -3.00 -7.49
N VAL A 107 -9.41 -4.19 -7.20
CA VAL A 107 -10.41 -4.37 -6.14
C VAL A 107 -9.81 -4.21 -4.74
N ASP A 108 -8.59 -4.68 -4.52
CA ASP A 108 -7.86 -4.50 -3.26
C ASP A 108 -7.59 -3.03 -2.95
N SER A 109 -7.28 -2.23 -3.97
CA SER A 109 -7.10 -0.79 -3.81
C SER A 109 -8.39 -0.11 -3.37
N ARG A 110 -9.54 -0.55 -3.89
CA ARG A 110 -10.85 -0.05 -3.45
C ARG A 110 -11.10 -0.39 -1.98
N CYS A 111 -10.73 -1.59 -1.54
CA CYS A 111 -10.84 -1.99 -0.13
C CYS A 111 -9.91 -1.17 0.78
N ASN A 112 -8.66 -0.94 0.35
CA ASN A 112 -7.70 -0.12 1.08
C ASN A 112 -8.14 1.34 1.23
N LEU A 113 -8.82 1.92 0.23
CA LEU A 113 -9.44 3.26 0.38
C LEU A 113 -10.51 3.27 1.46
N GLY A 114 -11.28 2.19 1.59
CA GLY A 114 -12.28 2.08 2.66
C GLY A 114 -11.62 2.06 4.04
N MET A 115 -10.51 1.31 4.20
CA MET A 115 -9.73 1.34 5.44
C MET A 115 -9.16 2.74 5.72
N TYR A 116 -8.62 3.41 4.70
CA TYR A 116 -8.09 4.77 4.83
C TYR A 116 -9.16 5.79 5.28
N GLU A 117 -10.36 5.72 4.72
CA GLU A 117 -11.47 6.59 5.15
C GLU A 117 -11.95 6.24 6.57
N ALA A 118 -11.98 4.96 6.95
CA ALA A 118 -12.34 4.52 8.30
C ALA A 118 -11.33 5.00 9.36
N ASP A 119 -10.02 4.90 9.06
CA ASP A 119 -8.94 5.43 9.90
C ASP A 119 -9.10 6.93 10.17
N ARG A 120 -9.73 7.67 9.24
CA ARG A 120 -10.01 9.10 9.35
C ARG A 120 -11.37 9.41 9.99
N GLY A 121 -12.14 8.39 10.37
CA GLY A 121 -13.49 8.54 10.92
C GLY A 121 -14.59 8.77 9.88
N ASN A 122 -14.27 8.72 8.58
CA ASN A 122 -15.23 8.93 7.50
C ASN A 122 -15.97 7.62 7.15
N LEU A 123 -16.72 7.09 8.12
CA LEU A 123 -17.32 5.76 8.05
C LEU A 123 -18.29 5.59 6.87
N ASP A 124 -19.08 6.60 6.53
CA ASP A 124 -19.95 6.55 5.34
C ASP A 124 -19.17 6.39 4.04
N ARG A 125 -18.01 7.05 3.92
CA ARG A 125 -17.12 6.88 2.75
C ARG A 125 -16.49 5.49 2.78
N ALA A 126 -16.05 5.04 3.95
CA ALA A 126 -15.46 3.72 4.12
C ALA A 126 -16.41 2.60 3.66
N VAL A 127 -17.65 2.62 4.15
CA VAL A 127 -18.70 1.64 3.79
C VAL A 127 -18.96 1.65 2.29
N ARG A 128 -19.05 2.83 1.65
CA ARG A 128 -19.20 2.91 0.18
C ARG A 128 -18.03 2.26 -0.57
N HIS A 129 -16.80 2.49 -0.13
CA HIS A 129 -15.63 1.86 -0.74
C HIS A 129 -15.67 0.34 -0.61
N TRP A 130 -16.00 -0.20 0.56
CA TRP A 130 -16.10 -1.64 0.77
C TRP A 130 -17.26 -2.25 -0.02
N MET A 131 -18.41 -1.57 -0.13
CA MET A 131 -19.54 -2.04 -0.92
C MET A 131 -19.19 -2.17 -2.40
N ILE A 132 -18.49 -1.18 -2.97
CA ILE A 132 -18.01 -1.25 -4.36
C ILE A 132 -17.04 -2.43 -4.50
N SER A 133 -16.11 -2.61 -3.56
CA SER A 133 -15.16 -3.72 -3.58
C SER A 133 -15.85 -5.09 -3.47
N ALA A 134 -16.89 -5.21 -2.65
CA ALA A 134 -17.70 -6.43 -2.54
C ALA A 134 -18.44 -6.74 -3.85
N LYS A 135 -19.05 -5.74 -4.49
CA LYS A 135 -19.68 -5.87 -5.82
C LYS A 135 -18.71 -6.25 -6.94
N MET A 136 -17.42 -6.06 -6.73
CA MET A 136 -16.36 -6.48 -7.65
C MET A 136 -15.78 -7.87 -7.29
N GLY A 137 -16.40 -8.61 -6.37
CA GLY A 137 -16.01 -9.98 -6.04
C GLY A 137 -14.89 -10.12 -5.02
N HIS A 138 -14.59 -9.09 -4.22
CA HIS A 138 -13.57 -9.22 -3.18
C HIS A 138 -14.16 -9.66 -1.84
N TRP A 139 -13.83 -10.90 -1.45
CA TRP A 139 -14.37 -11.56 -0.26
C TRP A 139 -14.06 -10.82 1.05
N ASN A 140 -12.84 -10.32 1.22
CA ASN A 140 -12.44 -9.69 2.48
C ASN A 140 -13.30 -8.43 2.78
N SER A 141 -13.83 -7.77 1.74
CA SER A 141 -14.71 -6.60 1.90
C SER A 141 -16.02 -6.96 2.58
N ILE A 142 -16.53 -8.19 2.42
CA ILE A 142 -17.71 -8.69 3.15
C ILE A 142 -17.42 -8.77 4.65
N GLY A 143 -16.24 -9.29 5.02
CA GLY A 143 -15.81 -9.36 6.41
C GLY A 143 -15.73 -7.98 7.05
N VAL A 144 -15.16 -7.01 6.35
CA VAL A 144 -15.03 -5.63 6.86
C VAL A 144 -16.40 -4.95 7.00
N ILE A 145 -17.34 -5.16 6.07
CA ILE A 145 -18.69 -4.59 6.17
C ILE A 145 -19.48 -5.27 7.30
N ARG A 146 -19.35 -6.58 7.48
CA ARG A 146 -19.92 -7.30 8.62
C ARG A 146 -19.42 -6.71 9.94
N ASP A 147 -18.12 -6.54 10.08
CA ASP A 147 -17.52 -5.99 11.30
C ASP A 147 -17.96 -4.52 11.52
N SER A 148 -18.13 -3.76 10.45
CA SER A 148 -18.68 -2.40 10.49
C SER A 148 -20.15 -2.36 10.91
N PHE A 149 -20.96 -3.31 10.44
CA PHE A 149 -22.36 -3.49 10.86
C PHE A 149 -22.44 -3.85 12.35
N MET A 150 -21.62 -4.80 12.81
CA MET A 150 -21.57 -5.20 14.23
C MET A 150 -21.19 -4.04 15.16
N ARG A 151 -20.42 -3.07 14.66
CA ARG A 151 -20.03 -1.85 15.38
C ARG A 151 -21.04 -0.70 15.23
N GLY A 152 -22.13 -0.89 14.50
CA GLY A 152 -23.18 0.11 14.26
C GLY A 152 -22.82 1.18 13.21
N PHE A 153 -21.74 0.99 12.46
CA PHE A 153 -21.28 1.93 11.43
C PHE A 153 -21.84 1.65 10.04
N ALA A 154 -22.31 0.43 9.80
CA ALA A 154 -23.06 0.05 8.61
C ALA A 154 -24.47 -0.40 9.01
N THR A 155 -25.43 -0.18 8.13
CA THR A 155 -26.81 -0.65 8.28
C THR A 155 -26.95 -2.11 7.88
N LYS A 156 -28.02 -2.77 8.34
CA LYS A 156 -28.35 -4.14 7.93
C LYS A 156 -28.56 -4.22 6.41
N GLU A 157 -29.16 -3.17 5.84
CA GLU A 157 -29.44 -3.02 4.42
C GLU A 157 -28.14 -2.96 3.62
N GLN A 158 -27.16 -2.15 4.05
CA GLN A 158 -25.84 -2.06 3.41
C GLN A 158 -25.09 -3.39 3.47
N TYR A 159 -25.14 -4.10 4.60
CA TYR A 159 -24.52 -5.43 4.70
C TYR A 159 -25.18 -6.44 3.77
N ALA A 160 -26.51 -6.49 3.74
CA ALA A 160 -27.26 -7.37 2.85
C ALA A 160 -27.01 -7.04 1.37
N GLU A 161 -26.90 -5.76 1.02
CA GLU A 161 -26.55 -5.33 -0.34
C GLU A 161 -25.14 -5.75 -0.75
N ALA A 162 -24.16 -5.61 0.15
CA ALA A 162 -22.79 -6.04 -0.12
C ALA A 162 -22.70 -7.55 -0.38
N LEU A 163 -23.43 -8.36 0.42
CA LEU A 163 -23.51 -9.80 0.23
C LEU A 163 -24.13 -10.17 -1.12
N ARG A 164 -25.25 -9.54 -1.49
CA ARG A 164 -25.89 -9.76 -2.80
C ARG A 164 -24.94 -9.39 -3.94
N GLY A 165 -24.36 -8.20 -3.89
CA GLY A 165 -23.42 -7.76 -4.92
C GLY A 165 -22.21 -8.68 -5.11
N TYR A 166 -21.71 -9.26 -4.02
CA TYR A 166 -20.65 -10.26 -4.08
C TYR A 166 -21.13 -11.58 -4.70
N GLN A 167 -22.32 -12.06 -4.35
CA GLN A 167 -22.93 -13.25 -4.97
C GLN A 167 -23.14 -13.05 -6.47
N ASP A 168 -23.69 -11.90 -6.87
CA ASP A 168 -23.89 -11.54 -8.27
C ASP A 168 -22.56 -11.57 -9.03
N SER A 169 -21.50 -10.98 -8.45
CA SER A 169 -20.17 -10.99 -9.07
C SER A 169 -19.58 -12.39 -9.25
N ILE A 170 -19.85 -13.33 -8.33
CA ILE A 170 -19.43 -14.73 -8.48
C ILE A 170 -20.23 -15.41 -9.60
N GLU A 171 -21.53 -15.17 -9.65
CA GLU A 171 -22.40 -15.76 -10.67
C GLU A 171 -21.98 -15.33 -12.08
N GLU A 172 -21.72 -14.04 -12.28
CA GLU A 172 -21.23 -13.50 -13.56
C GLU A 172 -19.86 -14.07 -13.97
N MET A 173 -19.04 -14.49 -12.99
CA MET A 173 -17.75 -15.14 -13.26
C MET A 173 -17.87 -16.64 -13.58
N LYS A 174 -19.05 -17.26 -13.38
CA LYS A 174 -19.26 -18.65 -13.78
C LYS A 174 -19.25 -18.77 -15.30
N SER A 175 -18.47 -19.71 -15.79
CA SER A 175 -18.47 -20.07 -17.21
C SER A 175 -19.46 -21.22 -17.40
N HIS A 176 -20.60 -20.90 -18.02
CA HIS A 176 -21.60 -21.90 -18.37
C HIS A 176 -21.01 -23.06 -19.17
N ASP A 177 -20.09 -22.77 -20.10
CA ASP A 177 -19.39 -23.79 -20.91
C ASP A 177 -18.55 -24.75 -20.05
N ARG A 178 -17.88 -24.27 -19.00
CA ARG A 178 -17.12 -25.13 -18.07
C ARG A 178 -18.04 -25.98 -17.20
N ASP A 179 -19.16 -25.43 -16.76
CA ASP A 179 -20.15 -26.16 -15.96
C ASP A 179 -20.91 -27.18 -16.82
N GLU A 180 -21.12 -26.89 -18.10
CA GLU A 180 -21.67 -27.81 -19.09
C GLU A 180 -20.68 -28.93 -19.44
N ALA A 181 -19.39 -28.63 -19.67
CA ALA A 181 -18.36 -29.65 -19.88
C ALA A 181 -18.26 -30.62 -18.69
N LYS A 182 -18.27 -30.11 -17.45
CA LYS A 182 -18.34 -30.93 -16.24
C LYS A 182 -19.59 -31.80 -16.17
N ARG A 183 -20.75 -31.29 -16.55
CA ARG A 183 -22.00 -32.06 -16.61
C ARG A 183 -21.97 -33.14 -17.69
N MET A 184 -21.25 -32.89 -18.77
CA MET A 184 -21.05 -33.84 -19.88
C MET A 184 -19.91 -34.84 -19.62
N GLY A 185 -19.16 -34.71 -18.51
CA GLY A 185 -18.08 -35.62 -18.15
C GLY A 185 -16.85 -35.52 -19.06
N LEU A 186 -16.66 -34.39 -19.71
CA LEU A 186 -15.49 -34.03 -20.53
C LEU A 186 -14.43 -33.32 -19.67
#